data_AF-A0A167DYT1-F1
#
_entry.id   AF-A0A167DYT1-F1
#
_cell.length_a   1.000
_cell.length_b   1.000
_cell.length_c   1.000
_cell.angle_alpha   90.00
_cell.angle_beta   90.00
_cell.angle_gamma   90.00
#
_symmetry.space_group_name_H-M   'P 1'
#
loop_
_entity.id
_entity.type
_entity.pdbx_description
1 polymer ?
#
loop_
_entity_poly.entity_id
_entity_poly.type
_entity_poly.pdbx_seq_one_letter_code
_entity_poly.pdbx_strand_id
1 'polypeptide(L)'
;MSIKILAAVSLISTLSLISFNSDAAMDLGQYKRYAEYHQGLPHRGCIGGIPLTYHDVLIRINYALNRNIITERAANWAKANTYYPIIDPFSYKVTLVCKWTP
;
A
#
# COMPACT_ATOMS: atom_id res chain seq x y z
N MET A 1 29.51 14.73 49.42
CA MET A 1 28.79 15.33 48.28
C MET A 1 28.32 14.19 47.37
N SER A 2 27.26 13.47 47.77
CA SER A 2 26.94 12.17 47.13
C SER A 2 25.44 11.85 47.09
N ILE A 3 24.58 12.87 46.96
CA ILE A 3 23.13 12.69 46.87
C ILE A 3 22.58 13.65 45.81
N LYS A 4 23.04 13.53 44.55
CA LYS A 4 22.42 14.20 43.40
C LYS A 4 22.34 13.34 42.13
N ILE A 5 22.83 12.10 42.17
CA ILE A 5 22.91 11.24 40.98
C ILE A 5 21.73 10.24 40.91
N LEU A 6 20.97 10.03 42.00
CA LEU A 6 19.91 9.01 42.05
C LEU A 6 18.58 9.39 41.40
N ALA A 7 18.35 10.66 41.04
CA ALA A 7 17.10 11.09 40.41
C ALA A 7 17.13 11.02 38.86
N ALA A 8 18.31 10.90 38.26
CA ALA A 8 18.46 10.94 36.79
C ALA A 8 18.36 9.55 36.12
N VAL A 9 18.41 8.47 36.90
CA VAL A 9 18.52 7.10 36.36
C VAL A 9 17.16 6.42 36.19
N SER A 10 16.07 6.96 36.75
CA SER A 10 14.75 6.30 36.73
C SER A 10 13.85 6.65 35.54
N LEU A 11 14.25 7.57 34.65
CA LEU A 11 13.40 8.10 33.57
C LEU A 11 13.73 7.55 32.16
N ILE A 12 14.73 6.69 32.01
CA ILE A 12 15.19 6.23 30.68
C ILE A 12 14.59 4.86 30.29
N SER A 13 13.95 4.15 31.22
CA SER A 13 13.61 2.74 31.03
C SER A 13 12.25 2.45 30.36
N THR A 14 11.48 3.44 29.91
CA THR A 14 10.11 3.22 29.38
C THR A 14 9.93 3.51 27.89
N LEU A 15 10.95 3.95 27.15
CA LEU A 15 10.80 4.25 25.72
C LEU A 15 10.90 3.02 24.78
N SER A 16 11.10 1.82 25.32
CA SER A 16 11.59 0.68 24.53
C SER A 16 10.55 -0.15 23.77
N LEU A 17 9.25 0.16 23.78
CA LEU A 17 8.24 -0.86 23.37
C LEU A 17 7.18 -0.44 22.36
N ILE A 18 7.25 0.75 21.75
CA ILE A 18 6.34 1.07 20.64
C ILE A 18 6.92 0.58 19.32
N SER A 19 6.99 -0.75 19.18
CA SER A 19 7.22 -1.39 17.88
C SER A 19 5.92 -1.28 17.09
N PHE A 20 5.70 -0.14 16.45
CA PHE A 20 4.61 0.01 15.50
C PHE A 20 4.90 -0.91 14.32
N ASN A 21 4.07 -1.95 14.15
CA ASN A 21 3.95 -2.61 12.85
C ASN A 21 3.30 -1.60 11.89
N SER A 22 4.11 -0.70 11.32
CA SER A 22 3.67 0.17 10.24
C SER A 22 3.51 -0.72 9.01
N ASP A 23 2.26 -1.08 8.68
CA ASP A 23 1.95 -1.54 7.33
C ASP A 23 2.15 -0.33 6.41
N ALA A 24 3.37 -0.19 5.91
CA ALA A 24 3.74 0.92 5.04
C ALA A 24 2.95 0.85 3.74
N ALA A 25 2.44 2.00 3.30
CA ALA A 25 1.80 2.14 2.00
C ALA A 25 2.72 1.62 0.89
N MET A 26 2.17 0.88 -0.07
CA MET A 26 2.94 0.39 -1.21
C MET A 26 3.48 1.57 -2.02
N ASP A 27 4.80 1.65 -2.14
CA ASP A 27 5.48 2.67 -2.91
C ASP A 27 5.35 2.43 -4.43
N LEU A 28 5.75 3.42 -5.23
CA LEU A 28 5.70 3.32 -6.69
C LEU A 28 6.54 2.16 -7.23
N GLY A 29 7.70 1.87 -6.64
CA GLY A 29 8.60 0.83 -7.11
C GLY A 29 7.98 -0.56 -6.94
N GLN A 30 7.42 -0.83 -5.76
CA GLN A 30 6.70 -2.07 -5.49
C GLN A 30 5.44 -2.19 -6.34
N TYR A 31 4.70 -1.09 -6.51
CA TYR A 31 3.50 -1.07 -7.34
C TYR A 31 3.80 -1.43 -8.80
N LYS A 32 4.88 -0.88 -9.38
CA LYS A 32 5.34 -1.22 -10.74
C LYS A 32 5.78 -2.67 -10.88
N ARG A 33 6.54 -3.19 -9.91
CA ARG A 33 6.93 -4.62 -9.90
C ARG A 33 5.71 -5.54 -9.92
N TYR A 34 4.67 -5.19 -9.16
CA TYR A 34 3.41 -5.93 -9.20
C TYR A 34 2.73 -5.79 -10.57
N ALA A 35 2.71 -4.60 -11.15
CA ALA A 35 2.13 -4.39 -12.48
C ALA A 35 2.80 -5.28 -13.54
N GLU A 36 4.14 -5.32 -13.55
CA GLU A 36 4.93 -6.12 -14.49
C GLU A 36 4.73 -7.62 -14.28
N TYR A 37 4.79 -8.08 -13.02
CA TYR A 37 4.63 -9.49 -12.68
C TYR A 37 3.26 -10.05 -13.08
N HIS A 38 2.18 -9.27 -12.87
CA HIS A 38 0.81 -9.73 -13.15
C HIS A 38 0.40 -9.56 -14.62
N GLN A 39 1.08 -8.73 -15.40
CA GLN A 39 0.80 -8.59 -16.84
C GLN A 39 1.05 -9.85 -17.66
N GLY A 40 1.98 -10.71 -17.22
CA GLY A 40 2.30 -11.99 -17.87
C GLY A 40 1.38 -13.15 -17.53
N LEU A 41 0.38 -12.95 -16.65
CA LEU A 41 -0.48 -14.02 -16.16
C LEU A 41 -1.89 -13.86 -16.75
N PRO A 42 -2.19 -14.50 -17.90
CA PRO A 42 -3.37 -14.15 -18.70
C PRO A 42 -4.73 -14.42 -18.04
N HIS A 43 -4.80 -15.08 -16.88
CA HIS A 43 -6.10 -15.48 -16.29
C HIS A 43 -6.12 -15.55 -14.76
N ARG A 44 -5.09 -15.05 -14.06
CA ARG A 44 -5.00 -15.20 -12.59
C ARG A 44 -5.15 -13.86 -11.88
N GLY A 45 -6.41 -13.40 -11.80
CA GLY A 45 -6.86 -12.53 -10.72
C GLY A 45 -7.12 -11.06 -11.07
N CYS A 46 -6.69 -10.58 -12.23
CA CYS A 46 -7.34 -9.42 -12.82
C CYS A 46 -8.76 -9.81 -13.23
N ILE A 47 -9.72 -8.90 -13.10
CA ILE A 47 -11.16 -9.19 -13.23
C ILE A 47 -11.46 -9.78 -14.62
N GLY A 48 -11.32 -11.10 -14.73
CA GLY A 48 -11.60 -11.85 -15.93
C GLY A 48 -13.09 -12.08 -15.99
N GLY A 49 -13.78 -11.29 -16.81
CA GLY A 49 -15.19 -11.51 -17.14
C GLY A 49 -16.17 -10.44 -16.69
N ILE A 50 -15.76 -9.43 -15.90
CA ILE A 50 -16.59 -8.25 -15.64
C ILE A 50 -15.96 -7.05 -16.33
N PRO A 51 -16.65 -6.42 -17.30
CA PRO A 51 -16.16 -5.20 -17.91
C PRO A 51 -16.04 -4.12 -16.85
N LEU A 52 -14.84 -3.59 -16.67
CA LEU A 52 -14.60 -2.40 -15.86
C LEU A 52 -14.65 -1.17 -16.76
N THR A 53 -15.40 -0.16 -16.33
CA THR A 53 -15.28 1.17 -16.93
C THR A 53 -14.01 1.85 -16.44
N TYR A 54 -13.55 2.87 -17.17
CA TYR A 54 -12.45 3.73 -16.68
C TYR A 54 -12.80 4.40 -15.35
N HIS A 55 -14.08 4.68 -15.10
CA HIS A 55 -14.54 5.24 -13.83
C HIS A 55 -14.28 4.27 -12.66
N ASP A 56 -14.54 2.98 -12.84
CA ASP A 56 -14.27 1.95 -11.82
C ASP A 56 -12.79 1.84 -11.49
N VAL A 57 -11.92 1.99 -12.51
CA VAL A 57 -10.47 2.04 -12.35
C VAL A 57 -10.07 3.19 -11.42
N LEU A 58 -10.60 4.39 -11.67
CA LEU A 58 -10.32 5.56 -10.85
C LEU A 58 -10.82 5.40 -9.41
N ILE A 59 -12.02 4.82 -9.22
CA ILE A 59 -12.56 4.52 -7.88
C ILE A 59 -11.61 3.62 -7.11
N ARG A 60 -11.12 2.54 -7.72
CA ARG A 60 -10.21 1.58 -7.07
C ARG A 60 -8.88 2.23 -6.67
N ILE A 61 -8.30 3.05 -7.55
CA ILE A 61 -7.06 3.77 -7.26
C ILE A 61 -7.27 4.77 -6.10
N ASN A 62 -8.35 5.54 -6.14
CA ASN A 62 -8.65 6.53 -5.12
C ASN A 62 -8.98 5.88 -3.77
N TYR A 63 -9.67 4.73 -3.77
CA TYR A 63 -9.90 3.95 -2.55
C TYR A 63 -8.57 3.52 -1.92
N ALA A 64 -7.64 2.99 -2.72
CA ALA A 64 -6.32 2.56 -2.25
C ALA A 64 -5.52 3.73 -1.67
N LEU A 65 -5.54 4.88 -2.34
CA LEU A 65 -4.86 6.09 -1.90
C LEU A 65 -5.44 6.61 -0.58
N ASN A 66 -6.76 6.77 -0.50
CA ASN A 66 -7.46 7.33 0.66
C ASN A 66 -7.31 6.46 1.93
N ARG A 67 -7.01 5.16 1.74
CA ARG A 67 -6.76 4.21 2.83
C ARG A 67 -5.27 4.09 3.18
N ASN A 68 -4.39 4.87 2.57
CA ASN A 68 -2.93 4.76 2.69
C ASN A 68 -2.41 3.35 2.33
N ILE A 69 -3.10 2.63 1.43
CA ILE A 69 -2.67 1.30 0.95
C ILE A 69 -1.57 1.47 -0.12
N ILE A 70 -1.65 2.54 -0.90
CA ILE A 70 -0.63 2.93 -1.88
C ILE A 70 -0.24 4.39 -1.67
N THR A 71 0.98 4.74 -2.04
CA THR A 71 1.45 6.13 -2.01
C THR A 71 0.79 6.99 -3.09
N GLU A 72 0.76 8.32 -2.90
CA GLU A 72 0.28 9.27 -3.92
C GLU A 72 1.03 9.12 -5.25
N ARG A 73 2.34 8.88 -5.19
CA ARG A 73 3.16 8.65 -6.39
C ARG A 73 2.74 7.40 -7.16
N ALA A 74 2.41 6.33 -6.45
CA ALA A 74 1.86 5.10 -7.05
C ALA A 74 0.48 5.38 -7.68
N ALA A 75 -0.40 6.09 -6.98
CA ALA A 75 -1.73 6.44 -7.49
C ALA A 75 -1.67 7.30 -8.76
N ASN A 76 -0.80 8.31 -8.80
CA ASN A 76 -0.64 9.19 -9.96
C ASN A 76 -0.09 8.42 -11.17
N TRP A 77 0.90 7.56 -10.96
CA TRP A 77 1.42 6.70 -12.03
C TRP A 77 0.35 5.73 -12.53
N ALA A 78 -0.42 5.11 -11.62
CA ALA A 78 -1.47 4.15 -11.96
C ALA A 78 -2.56 4.79 -12.84
N LYS A 79 -3.01 6.01 -12.50
CA LYS A 79 -3.96 6.81 -13.30
C LYS A 79 -3.40 7.09 -14.70
N ALA A 80 -2.16 7.58 -14.78
CA ALA A 80 -1.53 7.94 -16.05
C ALA A 80 -1.30 6.73 -16.98
N ASN A 81 -1.15 5.54 -16.40
CA ASN A 81 -0.82 4.31 -17.14
C ASN A 81 -1.97 3.31 -17.13
N THR A 82 -3.18 3.70 -16.73
CA THR A 82 -4.37 2.83 -16.67
C THR A 82 -4.16 1.50 -15.93
N TYR A 83 -3.44 1.52 -14.82
CA TYR A 83 -3.36 0.38 -13.90
C TYR A 83 -4.25 0.60 -12.68
N TYR A 84 -4.76 -0.48 -12.10
CA TYR A 84 -5.57 -0.45 -10.89
C TYR A 84 -5.18 -1.57 -9.92
N PRO A 85 -5.24 -1.32 -8.60
CA PRO A 85 -4.99 -2.37 -7.62
C PRO A 85 -6.22 -3.26 -7.43
N ILE A 86 -5.96 -4.55 -7.21
CA ILE A 86 -6.88 -5.46 -6.51
C ILE A 86 -6.42 -5.52 -5.07
N ILE A 87 -7.34 -5.31 -4.15
CA ILE A 87 -7.07 -5.21 -2.72
C ILE A 87 -7.79 -6.37 -2.04
N ASP A 88 -7.07 -7.10 -1.19
CA ASP A 88 -7.70 -8.05 -0.30
C ASP A 88 -8.54 -7.31 0.76
N PRO A 89 -9.84 -7.60 0.89
CA PRO A 89 -10.73 -6.85 1.76
C PRO A 89 -10.50 -7.13 3.26
N PHE A 90 -9.77 -8.19 3.62
CA PHE A 90 -9.49 -8.56 5.02
C PHE A 90 -8.15 -8.02 5.49
N SER A 91 -7.13 -8.06 4.63
CA SER A 91 -5.78 -7.61 4.95
C SER A 91 -5.52 -6.16 4.54
N TYR A 92 -6.39 -5.55 3.73
CA TYR A 92 -6.19 -4.22 3.13
C TYR A 92 -4.86 -4.07 2.37
N LYS A 93 -4.36 -5.17 1.78
CA LYS A 93 -3.12 -5.17 1.01
C LYS A 93 -3.42 -5.35 -0.46
N VAL A 94 -2.59 -4.75 -1.31
CA VAL A 94 -2.64 -4.98 -2.75
C VAL A 94 -2.21 -6.43 -3.01
N THR A 95 -3.11 -7.21 -3.60
CA THR A 95 -2.83 -8.59 -4.03
C THR A 95 -2.33 -8.62 -5.46
N LEU A 96 -2.90 -7.77 -6.32
CA LEU A 96 -2.58 -7.71 -7.75
C LEU A 96 -2.60 -6.25 -8.23
N VAL A 97 -1.86 -5.98 -9.29
CA VAL A 97 -1.96 -4.71 -10.03
C VAL A 97 -2.26 -5.04 -11.48
N CYS A 98 -3.41 -4.56 -11.95
CA CYS A 98 -4.01 -4.96 -13.20
C CYS A 98 -4.02 -3.82 -14.20
N LYS A 99 -3.78 -4.14 -15.47
CA LYS A 99 -3.95 -3.20 -16.57
C LYS A 99 -5.42 -3.14 -16.96
N TRP A 100 -5.98 -1.94 -17.05
CA TRP A 100 -7.27 -1.73 -17.70
C TRP A 100 -7.08 -1.64 -19.21
N THR A 101 -7.86 -2.44 -19.92
CA THR A 101 -7.99 -2.42 -21.38
C THR A 101 -9.46 -2.13 -21.70
N PRO A 102 -9.75 -1.18 -22.60
CA PRO A 102 -11.11 -0.89 -23.04
C PRO A 102 -11.76 -2.06 -23.78
#